data_AF-A0A8T4J2S8-F1
#
_entry.id   AF-A0A8T4J2S8-F1
#
_cell.length_a   1.000
_cell.length_b   1.000
_cell.length_c   1.000
_cell.angle_alpha   90.00
_cell.angle_beta   90.00
_cell.angle_gamma   90.00
#
_symmetry.space_group_name_H-M   'P 1'
#
loop_
_entity.id
_entity.type
_entity.pdbx_description
1 polymer ?
#
loop_
_entity_poly.entity_id
_entity_poly.type
_entity_poly.pdbx_seq_one_letter_code
_entity_poly.pdbx_strand_id
1 'polypeptide(L)'
;MLGLGGGLGLLAGFVALLVVGTYVAAANLAGGATGAAVGLAKGAVPSAYQGLVQKWGNLCPALNPALLAAQLYQESGWKPDAQSHAAAQGIAQFIPGTWAAHGIDGDGDGDRDVWDPKDAIPSAASYDCKLASYVKDAPGDKTDNMLAAYNAGAYAVIKYGGVPPYEETKNYVSTIRKLEQSFAAKKGRVDPSKQAAGAIYFAQQKLGTPYLWGGNGTPEQGGRFDCSGLTKAAYKSVGIELPRVANDQWNSGPHPKRDELLPGDLVFFGTDLNNSRSIDHVGIYVGGGHMIDAPYTGAKIRFDPIDTPKYFGATRPTAG
;
A
#
# COMPACT_ATOMS: atom_id res chain seq x y z
N MET A 1 6.05 -58.90 -9.36
CA MET A 1 6.83 -57.90 -8.60
C MET A 1 6.28 -56.52 -8.92
N LEU A 2 6.08 -55.73 -7.87
CA LEU A 2 5.50 -54.38 -7.89
C LEU A 2 6.30 -53.39 -8.74
N GLY A 3 5.62 -52.32 -9.21
CA GLY A 3 6.28 -51.15 -9.75
C GLY A 3 5.34 -50.07 -10.30
N LEU A 4 4.43 -49.55 -9.47
CA LEU A 4 3.76 -48.27 -9.68
C LEU A 4 4.65 -47.15 -9.13
N GLY A 5 4.93 -46.12 -9.93
CA GLY A 5 5.49 -44.83 -9.52
C GLY A 5 5.52 -43.93 -10.76
N GLY A 6 4.95 -42.74 -10.80
CA GLY A 6 4.68 -41.75 -9.76
C GLY A 6 5.20 -40.44 -10.32
N GLY A 7 4.34 -39.67 -11.00
CA GLY A 7 4.73 -38.46 -11.73
C GLY A 7 3.68 -37.36 -11.59
N LEU A 8 3.49 -36.86 -10.37
CA LEU A 8 2.70 -35.67 -10.06
C LEU A 8 3.59 -34.78 -9.19
N GLY A 9 4.18 -33.75 -9.80
CA GLY A 9 5.15 -32.93 -9.10
C GLY A 9 5.40 -31.59 -9.77
N LEU A 10 4.36 -30.84 -10.14
CA LEU A 10 4.51 -29.45 -10.63
C LEU A 10 3.35 -28.50 -10.28
N LEU A 11 2.61 -28.74 -9.19
CA LEU A 11 1.54 -27.84 -8.74
C LEU A 11 1.69 -27.32 -7.30
N ALA A 12 2.70 -27.75 -6.55
CA ALA A 12 2.89 -27.33 -5.16
C ALA A 12 3.63 -25.98 -4.99
N GLY A 13 4.34 -25.50 -6.01
CA GLY A 13 5.18 -24.29 -5.90
C GLY A 13 4.41 -22.97 -5.86
N PHE A 14 3.21 -22.89 -6.46
CA PHE A 14 2.46 -21.64 -6.56
C PHE A 14 1.54 -21.38 -5.36
N VAL A 15 1.10 -22.44 -4.66
CA VAL A 15 0.22 -22.33 -3.47
C VAL A 15 1.04 -22.03 -2.22
N ALA A 16 2.25 -22.57 -2.08
CA ALA A 16 3.10 -22.35 -0.91
C ALA A 16 3.57 -20.88 -0.77
N LEU A 17 3.80 -20.18 -1.89
CA LEU A 17 4.20 -18.77 -1.90
C LEU A 17 3.08 -17.82 -1.43
N LEU A 18 1.81 -18.21 -1.58
CA LEU A 18 0.67 -17.42 -1.09
C LEU A 18 0.36 -17.66 0.40
N VAL A 19 0.67 -18.84 0.92
CA VAL A 19 0.41 -19.20 2.33
C VAL A 19 1.52 -18.72 3.26
N VAL A 20 2.78 -18.66 2.80
CA VAL A 20 3.89 -18.13 3.62
C VAL A 20 3.86 -16.60 3.68
N GLY A 21 3.37 -15.93 2.62
CA GLY A 21 3.26 -14.47 2.58
C GLY A 21 2.26 -13.87 3.57
N THR A 22 1.30 -14.65 4.09
CA THR A 22 0.28 -14.17 5.03
C THR A 22 0.66 -14.32 6.50
N TYR A 23 1.55 -15.27 6.84
CA TYR A 23 1.98 -15.48 8.23
C TYR A 23 2.95 -14.41 8.74
N VAL A 24 3.74 -13.79 7.86
CA VAL A 24 4.63 -12.68 8.24
C VAL A 24 3.83 -11.40 8.57
N ALA A 25 2.63 -11.24 7.99
CA ALA A 25 1.78 -10.09 8.28
C ALA A 25 1.11 -10.16 9.68
N ALA A 26 0.93 -11.36 10.24
CA ALA A 26 0.24 -11.53 11.52
C ALA A 26 1.14 -11.28 12.75
N ALA A 27 2.47 -11.36 12.61
CA ALA A 27 3.39 -11.14 13.73
C ALA A 27 3.60 -9.65 14.08
N ASN A 28 3.23 -8.72 13.19
CA ASN A 28 3.35 -7.28 13.41
C ASN A 28 2.10 -6.64 14.04
N LEU A 29 1.08 -7.41 14.41
CA LEU A 29 -0.15 -6.89 15.03
C LEU A 29 -0.07 -6.78 16.57
N ALA A 30 1.08 -7.11 17.17
CA ALA A 30 1.33 -6.97 18.60
C ALA A 30 2.47 -5.97 18.87
N GLY A 31 2.30 -4.72 18.42
CA GLY A 31 3.23 -3.63 18.70
C GLY A 31 2.62 -2.30 18.24
N GLY A 32 2.49 -1.34 19.15
CA GLY A 32 1.79 -0.08 18.91
C GLY A 32 2.34 0.74 17.73
N ALA A 33 1.43 1.47 17.09
CA ALA A 33 1.63 2.62 16.20
C ALA A 33 3.07 2.82 15.64
N THR A 34 3.39 2.09 14.57
CA THR A 34 4.53 2.40 13.70
C THR A 34 4.01 2.59 12.28
N GLY A 35 4.40 3.68 11.63
CA GLY A 35 3.90 4.10 10.31
C GLY A 35 3.93 2.97 9.29
N ALA A 36 2.78 2.74 8.64
CA ALA A 36 2.66 1.76 7.57
C ALA A 36 3.65 2.08 6.44
N ALA A 37 4.32 1.05 5.91
CA ALA A 37 5.27 1.19 4.80
C ALA A 37 4.58 1.88 3.60
N VAL A 38 4.97 3.12 3.32
CA VAL A 38 4.48 3.89 2.17
C VAL A 38 5.29 3.48 0.94
N GLY A 39 4.68 2.74 0.01
CA GLY A 39 5.31 2.41 -1.27
C GLY A 39 5.46 3.64 -2.17
N LEU A 40 6.42 3.61 -3.11
CA LEU A 40 6.62 4.68 -4.09
C LEU A 40 5.62 4.60 -5.25
N ALA A 41 5.11 5.76 -5.70
CA ALA A 41 4.30 5.87 -6.90
C ALA A 41 5.11 5.44 -8.13
N LYS A 42 4.45 4.72 -9.04
CA LYS A 42 5.08 4.25 -10.28
C LYS A 42 5.62 5.44 -11.07
N GLY A 43 6.92 5.42 -11.35
CA GLY A 43 7.60 6.48 -12.11
C GLY A 43 7.82 7.79 -11.35
N ALA A 44 7.50 7.86 -10.05
CA ALA A 44 7.74 9.06 -9.25
C ALA A 44 9.23 9.29 -8.96
N VAL A 45 9.99 8.21 -8.77
CA VAL A 45 11.44 8.26 -8.55
C VAL A 45 12.16 7.80 -9.81
N PRO A 46 13.27 8.47 -10.23
CA PRO A 46 14.12 7.97 -11.30
C PRO A 46 14.54 6.51 -11.04
N SER A 47 14.47 5.67 -12.07
CA SER A 47 14.70 4.22 -11.93
C SER A 47 16.06 3.88 -11.30
N ALA A 48 17.09 4.68 -11.56
CA ALA A 48 18.42 4.54 -10.98
C ALA A 48 18.44 4.62 -9.44
N TYR A 49 17.52 5.39 -8.85
CA TYR A 49 17.50 5.66 -7.39
C TYR A 49 16.39 4.91 -6.66
N GLN A 50 15.41 4.36 -7.39
CA GLN A 50 14.23 3.73 -6.81
C GLN A 50 14.57 2.63 -5.79
N GLY A 51 15.55 1.78 -6.09
CA GLY A 51 15.99 0.71 -5.18
C GLY A 51 16.60 1.25 -3.88
N LEU A 52 17.43 2.29 -3.99
CA LEU A 52 18.06 2.95 -2.84
C LEU A 52 17.01 3.63 -1.96
N VAL A 53 16.13 4.43 -2.56
CA VAL A 53 15.07 5.15 -1.83
C VAL A 53 14.10 4.18 -1.15
N GLN A 54 13.74 3.08 -1.82
CA GLN A 54 12.86 2.05 -1.24
C GLN A 54 13.54 1.32 -0.08
N LYS A 55 14.83 1.02 -0.17
CA LYS A 55 15.59 0.36 0.90
C LYS A 55 15.78 1.29 2.11
N TRP A 56 16.33 2.47 1.87
CA TRP A 56 16.81 3.37 2.91
C TRP A 56 15.71 4.28 3.47
N GLY A 57 14.64 4.53 2.72
CA GLY A 57 13.48 5.25 3.22
C GLY A 57 12.73 4.51 4.34
N ASN A 58 12.98 3.22 4.54
CA ASN A 58 12.40 2.43 5.63
C ASN A 58 13.32 2.28 6.85
N LEU A 59 14.39 3.09 6.95
CA LEU A 59 15.44 2.91 7.94
C LEU A 59 14.99 3.17 9.40
N CYS A 60 14.04 4.08 9.61
CA CYS A 60 13.50 4.38 10.94
C CYS A 60 12.06 4.91 10.88
N PRO A 61 11.32 4.94 12.01
CA PRO A 61 9.90 5.30 12.02
C PRO A 61 9.56 6.72 11.56
N ALA A 62 10.51 7.64 11.60
CA ALA A 62 10.32 9.02 11.14
C ALA A 62 10.41 9.16 9.62
N LEU A 63 10.95 8.15 8.93
CA LEU A 63 11.11 8.10 7.48
C LEU A 63 10.13 7.13 6.83
N ASN A 64 9.84 7.40 5.55
CA ASN A 64 9.31 6.43 4.62
C ASN A 64 9.91 6.72 3.21
N PRO A 65 9.82 5.79 2.25
CA PRO A 65 10.36 5.98 0.90
C PRO A 65 9.85 7.24 0.18
N ALA A 66 8.57 7.56 0.32
CA ALA A 66 7.99 8.74 -0.33
C ALA A 66 8.50 10.05 0.27
N LEU A 67 8.71 10.07 1.59
CA LEU A 67 9.29 11.21 2.29
C LEU A 67 10.75 11.43 1.91
N LEU A 68 11.56 10.37 1.89
CA LEU A 68 12.95 10.44 1.46
C LEU A 68 13.06 10.90 0.00
N ALA A 69 12.17 10.40 -0.88
CA ALA A 69 12.09 10.87 -2.26
C ALA A 69 11.75 12.36 -2.36
N ALA A 70 10.77 12.82 -1.58
CA ALA A 70 10.34 14.21 -1.55
C ALA A 70 11.46 15.15 -1.07
N GLN A 71 12.21 14.74 -0.04
CA GLN A 71 13.36 15.48 0.46
C GLN A 71 14.47 15.55 -0.58
N LEU A 72 14.89 14.43 -1.17
CA LEU A 72 15.92 14.41 -2.23
C LEU A 72 15.52 15.26 -3.46
N TYR A 73 14.23 15.25 -3.81
CA TYR A 73 13.71 16.12 -4.87
C TYR A 73 13.75 17.60 -4.47
N GLN A 74 13.38 17.94 -3.23
CA GLN A 74 13.46 19.31 -2.73
C GLN A 74 14.90 19.82 -2.65
N GLU A 75 15.87 18.96 -2.33
CA GLU A 75 17.28 19.33 -2.22
C GLU A 75 17.92 19.62 -3.58
N SER A 76 17.73 18.75 -4.57
CA SER A 76 18.48 18.85 -5.84
C SER A 76 17.64 18.65 -7.10
N GLY A 77 16.39 18.20 -6.97
CA GLY A 77 15.60 17.73 -8.10
C GLY A 77 16.20 16.48 -8.76
N TRP A 78 16.80 15.59 -7.96
CA TRP A 78 17.51 14.37 -8.40
C TRP A 78 18.84 14.60 -9.14
N LYS A 79 19.47 15.76 -8.95
CA LYS A 79 20.75 16.11 -9.60
C LYS A 79 21.93 15.75 -8.70
N PRO A 80 22.71 14.71 -9.03
CA PRO A 80 23.84 14.26 -8.21
C PRO A 80 25.01 15.23 -8.21
N ASP A 81 25.12 16.10 -9.21
CA ASP A 81 26.17 17.11 -9.39
C ASP A 81 25.75 18.50 -8.88
N ALA A 82 24.64 18.60 -8.15
CA ALA A 82 24.15 19.87 -7.64
C ALA A 82 25.06 20.46 -6.56
N GLN A 83 25.35 21.76 -6.69
CA GLN A 83 26.01 22.53 -5.65
C GLN A 83 25.26 23.85 -5.39
N SER A 84 24.94 24.13 -4.14
CA SER A 84 24.31 25.41 -3.77
C SER A 84 25.34 26.52 -3.57
N HIS A 85 24.84 27.76 -3.52
CA HIS A 85 25.62 28.93 -3.12
C HIS A 85 26.16 28.85 -1.68
N ALA A 86 25.57 27.99 -0.84
CA ALA A 86 26.02 27.69 0.52
C ALA A 86 26.98 26.48 0.58
N ALA A 87 27.53 26.07 -0.57
CA ALA A 87 28.42 24.93 -0.72
C ALA A 87 27.82 23.57 -0.29
N ALA A 88 26.49 23.45 -0.29
CA ALA A 88 25.82 22.17 -0.12
C ALA A 88 25.99 21.34 -1.41
N GLN A 89 26.28 20.05 -1.29
CA GLN A 89 26.77 19.20 -2.38
C GLN A 89 25.92 17.95 -2.55
N GLY A 90 25.85 17.47 -3.79
CA GLY A 90 25.27 16.18 -4.10
C GLY A 90 23.75 16.18 -4.14
N ILE A 91 23.21 14.99 -4.42
CA ILE A 91 21.77 14.76 -4.58
C ILE A 91 20.94 15.12 -3.32
N ALA A 92 21.59 15.09 -2.15
CA ALA A 92 20.99 15.40 -0.84
C ALA A 92 21.45 16.74 -0.24
N GLN A 93 22.24 17.54 -0.98
CA GLN A 93 22.74 18.85 -0.54
C GLN A 93 23.39 18.82 0.85
N PHE A 94 24.35 17.91 1.05
CA PHE A 94 25.16 17.91 2.27
C PHE A 94 26.14 19.08 2.28
N ILE A 95 26.21 19.81 3.38
CA ILE A 95 27.36 20.70 3.62
C ILE A 95 28.59 19.87 4.03
N PRO A 96 29.83 20.31 3.72
CA PRO A 96 31.04 19.50 3.92
C PRO A 96 31.26 19.02 5.36
N GLY A 97 30.95 19.86 6.35
CA GLY A 97 31.07 19.49 7.76
C GLY A 97 30.13 18.35 8.17
N THR A 98 28.88 18.39 7.68
CA THR A 98 27.91 17.32 7.91
C THR A 98 28.32 16.05 7.17
N TRP A 99 28.77 16.15 5.92
CA TRP A 99 29.26 14.99 5.18
C TRP A 99 30.42 14.31 5.89
N ALA A 100 31.41 15.08 6.37
CA ALA A 100 32.54 14.53 7.09
C ALA A 100 32.10 13.71 8.32
N ALA A 101 31.13 14.23 9.08
CA ALA A 101 30.65 13.60 10.30
C ALA A 101 29.63 12.46 10.09
N HIS A 102 28.88 12.47 8.99
CA HIS A 102 27.69 11.62 8.83
C HIS A 102 27.61 10.83 7.52
N GLY A 103 28.45 11.12 6.54
CA GLY A 103 28.53 10.32 5.31
C GLY A 103 28.86 8.85 5.62
N ILE A 104 28.27 7.95 4.86
CA ILE A 104 28.53 6.51 4.93
C ILE A 104 28.85 5.98 3.53
N ASP A 105 29.65 4.92 3.48
CA ASP A 105 29.89 4.11 2.28
C ASP A 105 28.67 3.20 2.10
N GLY A 106 27.79 3.61 1.21
CA GLY A 106 26.44 3.07 1.07
C GLY A 106 26.36 1.83 0.19
N ASP A 107 27.29 1.67 -0.77
CA ASP A 107 27.39 0.48 -1.63
C ASP A 107 28.58 -0.43 -1.32
N GLY A 108 29.48 -0.03 -0.43
CA GLY A 108 30.57 -0.83 0.12
C GLY A 108 31.78 -0.92 -0.80
N ASP A 109 32.01 0.08 -1.65
CA ASP A 109 33.13 0.11 -2.60
C ASP A 109 34.45 0.61 -1.97
N GLY A 110 34.40 1.10 -0.74
CA GLY A 110 35.56 1.49 0.05
C GLY A 110 35.86 2.99 0.04
N ASP A 111 35.03 3.81 -0.62
CA ASP A 111 35.06 5.26 -0.47
C ASP A 111 33.73 5.85 0.01
N ARG A 112 33.77 7.14 0.30
CA ARG A 112 32.62 7.92 0.79
C ARG A 112 32.54 9.18 -0.04
N ASP A 113 31.79 9.13 -1.12
CA ASP A 113 31.65 10.25 -2.04
C ASP A 113 30.28 10.93 -1.94
N VAL A 114 30.28 12.23 -1.64
CA VAL A 114 29.06 13.04 -1.58
C VAL A 114 28.40 13.18 -2.96
N TRP A 115 29.16 12.98 -4.03
CA TRP A 115 28.70 13.05 -5.41
C TRP A 115 28.16 11.72 -5.94
N ASP A 116 28.43 10.59 -5.28
CA ASP A 116 27.82 9.30 -5.62
C ASP A 116 26.44 9.17 -4.93
N PRO A 117 25.32 9.08 -5.69
CA PRO A 117 24.00 8.81 -5.12
C PRO A 117 23.92 7.55 -4.26
N LYS A 118 24.77 6.55 -4.51
CA LYS A 118 24.79 5.32 -3.74
C LYS A 118 25.35 5.49 -2.34
N ASP A 119 26.13 6.54 -2.09
CA ASP A 119 26.58 6.95 -0.76
C ASP A 119 25.70 8.05 -0.19
N ALA A 120 25.37 9.05 -1.02
CA ALA A 120 24.63 10.22 -0.60
C ALA A 120 23.19 9.91 -0.17
N ILE A 121 22.48 9.01 -0.86
CA ILE A 121 21.10 8.65 -0.50
C ILE A 121 21.05 7.86 0.83
N PRO A 122 21.89 6.83 1.05
CA PRO A 122 21.97 6.15 2.34
C PRO A 122 22.41 7.06 3.48
N SER A 123 23.35 7.98 3.21
CA SER A 123 23.81 8.98 4.16
C SER A 123 22.68 9.92 4.57
N ALA A 124 21.87 10.40 3.62
CA ALA A 124 20.71 11.25 3.90
C ALA A 124 19.73 10.56 4.86
N ALA A 125 19.30 9.35 4.51
CA ALA A 125 18.39 8.57 5.34
C ALA A 125 18.96 8.26 6.73
N SER A 126 20.24 7.92 6.81
CA SER A 126 20.92 7.65 8.09
C SER A 126 21.03 8.90 8.95
N TYR A 127 21.30 10.05 8.33
CA TYR A 127 21.37 11.33 9.01
C TYR A 127 20.00 11.79 9.50
N ASP A 128 18.96 11.67 8.70
CA ASP A 128 17.56 11.92 9.10
C ASP A 128 17.16 11.10 10.32
N CYS A 129 17.46 9.80 10.35
CA CYS A 129 17.18 8.97 11.52
C CYS A 129 17.94 9.41 12.78
N LYS A 130 19.18 9.89 12.61
CA LYS A 130 19.97 10.45 13.71
C LYS A 130 19.37 11.78 14.20
N LEU A 131 18.94 12.65 13.30
CA LEU A 131 18.25 13.90 13.63
C LEU A 131 16.94 13.63 14.38
N ALA A 132 16.13 12.69 13.91
CA ALA A 132 14.92 12.25 14.59
C ALA A 132 15.21 11.78 16.03
N SER A 133 16.34 11.10 16.25
CA SER A 133 16.77 10.69 17.60
C SER A 133 17.16 11.88 18.49
N TYR A 134 17.78 12.92 17.93
CA TYR A 134 18.18 14.12 18.66
C TYR A 134 17.00 14.97 19.11
N VAL A 135 15.95 15.02 18.28
CA VAL A 135 14.75 15.83 18.54
C VAL A 135 13.58 14.98 19.05
N LYS A 136 13.83 13.74 19.48
CA LYS A 136 12.79 12.79 19.88
C LYS A 136 11.90 13.30 21.02
N ASP A 137 12.43 14.16 21.89
CA ASP A 137 11.72 14.71 23.04
C ASP A 137 11.02 16.04 22.72
N ALA A 138 11.25 16.63 21.54
CA ALA A 138 10.56 17.82 21.10
C ALA A 138 9.06 17.51 20.87
N PRO A 139 8.14 18.36 21.36
CA PRO A 139 6.70 18.26 21.07
C PRO A 139 6.38 18.32 19.57
N GLY A 140 5.18 17.86 19.20
CA GLY A 140 4.70 17.89 17.81
C GLY A 140 5.03 16.62 17.01
N ASP A 141 4.83 16.71 15.69
CA ASP A 141 5.07 15.61 14.77
C ASP A 141 6.57 15.31 14.64
N LYS A 142 6.93 14.02 14.75
CA LYS A 142 8.33 13.59 14.78
C LYS A 142 9.01 13.71 13.42
N THR A 143 8.27 13.52 12.34
CA THR A 143 8.76 13.69 10.98
C THR A 143 8.98 15.16 10.67
N ASP A 144 8.04 16.03 11.07
CA ASP A 144 8.19 17.47 10.88
C ASP A 144 9.39 18.04 11.67
N ASN A 145 9.58 17.58 12.90
CA ASN A 145 10.74 17.96 13.72
C ASN A 145 12.07 17.47 13.14
N MET A 146 12.09 16.26 12.56
CA MET A 146 13.26 15.73 11.87
C MET A 146 13.60 16.56 10.63
N LEU A 147 12.63 16.85 9.76
CA LEU A 147 12.83 17.71 8.58
C LEU A 147 13.30 19.11 8.97
N ALA A 148 12.71 19.67 10.02
CA ALA A 148 13.15 20.95 10.57
C ALA A 148 14.59 20.90 11.09
N ALA A 149 14.99 19.78 11.70
CA ALA A 149 16.37 19.57 12.16
C ALA A 149 17.35 19.40 11.00
N TYR A 150 16.91 18.88 9.85
CA TYR A 150 17.74 18.78 8.64
C TYR A 150 18.03 20.16 8.06
N ASN A 151 17.01 21.03 7.97
CA ASN A 151 17.15 22.39 7.43
C ASN A 151 17.78 23.38 8.42
N ALA A 152 17.34 23.41 9.68
CA ALA A 152 17.74 24.43 10.66
C ALA A 152 18.66 23.92 11.78
N GLY A 153 18.98 22.63 11.79
CA GLY A 153 19.76 21.99 12.85
C GLY A 153 18.93 21.57 14.07
N ALA A 154 19.31 20.45 14.69
CA ALA A 154 18.60 19.87 15.84
C ALA A 154 18.51 20.81 17.05
N TYR A 155 19.53 21.64 17.30
CA TYR A 155 19.52 22.60 18.41
C TYR A 155 18.38 23.62 18.29
N ALA A 156 18.09 24.11 17.08
CA ALA A 156 16.99 25.04 16.86
C ALA A 156 15.64 24.39 17.21
N VAL A 157 15.43 23.15 16.76
CA VAL A 157 14.21 22.39 17.05
C VAL A 157 14.03 22.16 18.56
N ILE A 158 15.11 21.80 19.26
CA ILE A 158 15.09 21.61 20.72
C ILE A 158 14.79 22.94 21.43
N LYS A 159 15.45 24.03 21.03
CA LYS A 159 15.28 25.36 21.63
C LYS A 159 13.84 25.89 21.51
N TYR A 160 13.20 25.65 20.36
CA TYR A 160 11.84 26.14 20.09
C TYR A 160 10.74 25.12 20.42
N GLY A 161 11.10 23.89 20.85
CA GLY A 161 10.13 22.86 21.21
C GLY A 161 9.35 22.31 20.03
N GLY A 162 9.99 22.20 18.86
CA GLY A 162 9.39 21.74 17.61
C GLY A 162 9.91 22.50 16.40
N VAL A 163 9.16 22.53 15.30
CA VAL A 163 9.50 23.32 14.11
C VAL A 163 9.75 24.80 14.49
N PRO A 164 10.97 25.34 14.30
CA PRO A 164 11.30 26.69 14.73
C PRO A 164 10.54 27.73 13.88
N PRO A 165 10.33 28.96 14.40
CA PRO A 165 9.58 30.00 13.71
C PRO A 165 10.36 30.67 12.58
N TYR A 166 11.19 29.92 11.86
CA TYR A 166 11.92 30.37 10.67
C TYR A 166 11.06 30.08 9.44
N GLU A 167 10.77 31.12 8.65
CA GLU A 167 9.89 30.95 7.48
C GLU A 167 10.46 29.96 6.46
N GLU A 168 11.78 29.96 6.28
CA GLU A 168 12.47 28.98 5.43
C GLU A 168 12.20 27.54 5.89
N THR A 169 12.36 27.27 7.19
CA THR A 169 12.16 25.92 7.76
C THR A 169 10.70 25.48 7.72
N LYS A 170 9.75 26.38 8.01
CA LYS A 170 8.32 26.07 7.87
C LYS A 170 7.97 25.72 6.42
N ASN A 171 8.50 26.48 5.47
CA ASN A 171 8.27 26.25 4.05
C ASN A 171 8.93 24.94 3.60
N TYR A 172 10.14 24.65 4.07
CA TYR A 172 10.85 23.40 3.81
C TYR A 172 10.03 22.18 4.25
N VAL A 173 9.59 22.16 5.51
CA VAL A 173 8.73 21.10 6.06
C VAL A 173 7.43 20.99 5.24
N SER A 174 6.69 22.09 5.09
CA SER A 174 5.40 22.09 4.37
C SER A 174 5.53 21.59 2.92
N THR A 175 6.61 21.96 2.24
CA THR A 175 6.84 21.58 0.83
C THR A 175 7.15 20.10 0.71
N ILE A 176 8.02 19.56 1.57
CA ILE A 176 8.34 18.13 1.57
C ILE A 176 7.12 17.30 1.93
N ARG A 177 6.32 17.70 2.92
CA ARG A 177 5.08 16.98 3.28
C ARG A 177 4.04 16.98 2.16
N LYS A 178 4.00 18.03 1.32
CA LYS A 178 3.14 18.06 0.11
C LYS A 178 3.70 17.18 -1.00
N LEU A 179 5.00 17.25 -1.25
CA LEU A 179 5.68 16.42 -2.25
C LEU A 179 5.63 14.94 -1.89
N GLU A 180 5.74 14.58 -0.62
CA GLU A 180 5.60 13.20 -0.14
C GLU A 180 4.30 12.57 -0.64
N GLN A 181 3.20 13.32 -0.66
CA GLN A 181 1.92 12.82 -1.16
C GLN A 181 1.95 12.49 -2.66
N SER A 182 2.76 13.18 -3.46
CA SER A 182 2.92 12.90 -4.89
C SER A 182 3.92 11.77 -5.18
N PHE A 183 4.93 11.60 -4.31
CA PHE A 183 5.88 10.48 -4.37
C PHE A 183 5.32 9.19 -3.79
N ALA A 184 4.37 9.27 -2.87
CA ALA A 184 3.67 8.12 -2.33
C ALA A 184 2.83 7.48 -3.42
N ALA A 185 2.92 6.16 -3.53
CA ALA A 185 1.91 5.40 -4.25
C ALA A 185 0.56 5.80 -3.68
N LYS A 186 -0.32 6.36 -4.54
CA LYS A 186 -1.74 6.46 -4.21
C LYS A 186 -2.13 5.12 -3.59
N LYS A 187 -2.76 5.10 -2.41
CA LYS A 187 -3.08 3.89 -1.63
C LYS A 187 -3.85 2.88 -2.50
N GLY A 188 -3.11 2.12 -3.29
CA GLY A 188 -3.51 1.06 -4.20
C GLY A 188 -3.00 -0.26 -3.64
N ARG A 189 -3.21 -0.42 -2.34
CA ARG A 189 -3.39 -1.65 -1.56
C ARG A 189 -3.69 -1.19 -0.13
N VAL A 190 -4.92 -0.72 0.09
CA VAL A 190 -5.43 -0.64 1.47
C VAL A 190 -5.64 -2.09 1.87
N ASP A 191 -4.97 -2.53 2.94
CA ASP A 191 -5.32 -3.81 3.54
C ASP A 191 -6.83 -3.79 3.78
N PRO A 192 -7.57 -4.82 3.33
CA PRO A 192 -9.01 -4.84 3.54
C PRO A 192 -9.29 -4.57 5.02
N SER A 193 -10.29 -3.74 5.32
CA SER A 193 -10.77 -3.59 6.70
C SER A 193 -10.95 -4.96 7.32
N LYS A 194 -10.88 -5.10 8.65
CA LYS A 194 -11.07 -6.39 9.32
C LYS A 194 -12.33 -7.11 8.81
N GLN A 195 -13.40 -6.37 8.55
CA GLN A 195 -14.61 -6.86 7.91
C GLN A 195 -14.36 -7.31 6.46
N ALA A 196 -13.80 -6.47 5.59
CA ALA A 196 -13.50 -6.86 4.21
C ALA A 196 -12.58 -8.10 4.14
N ALA A 197 -11.59 -8.21 5.02
CA ALA A 197 -10.66 -9.32 5.07
C ALA A 197 -11.38 -10.62 5.47
N GLY A 198 -12.28 -10.54 6.45
CA GLY A 198 -13.12 -11.66 6.85
C GLY A 198 -14.13 -12.08 5.77
N ALA A 199 -14.72 -11.13 5.05
CA ALA A 199 -15.62 -11.41 3.93
C ALA A 199 -14.88 -12.11 2.77
N ILE A 200 -13.68 -11.62 2.41
CA ILE A 200 -12.80 -12.28 1.43
C ILE A 200 -12.44 -13.69 1.89
N TYR A 201 -12.03 -13.85 3.16
CA TYR A 201 -11.70 -15.15 3.72
C TYR A 201 -12.88 -16.12 3.63
N PHE A 202 -14.10 -15.68 3.98
CA PHE A 202 -15.30 -16.50 3.81
C PHE A 202 -15.47 -16.95 2.35
N ALA A 203 -15.36 -16.03 1.38
CA ALA A 203 -15.52 -16.35 -0.03
C ALA A 203 -14.44 -17.31 -0.54
N GLN A 204 -13.19 -17.16 -0.08
CA GLN A 204 -12.10 -18.09 -0.38
C GLN A 204 -12.40 -19.52 0.10
N GLN A 205 -13.01 -19.67 1.28
CA GLN A 205 -13.44 -20.98 1.78
C GLN A 205 -14.54 -21.64 0.94
N LYS A 206 -15.16 -20.92 0.01
CA LYS A 206 -16.20 -21.44 -0.90
C LYS A 206 -15.70 -21.73 -2.31
N LEU A 207 -14.43 -21.46 -2.61
CA LEU A 207 -13.83 -21.78 -3.91
C LEU A 207 -14.08 -23.25 -4.30
N GLY A 208 -14.46 -23.47 -5.55
CA GLY A 208 -14.80 -24.80 -6.07
C GLY A 208 -16.24 -25.25 -5.81
N THR A 209 -17.02 -24.55 -4.99
CA THR A 209 -18.44 -24.88 -4.75
C THR A 209 -19.25 -24.63 -6.04
N PRO A 210 -20.09 -25.58 -6.49
CA PRO A 210 -20.96 -25.38 -7.65
C PRO A 210 -21.98 -24.26 -7.45
N TYR A 211 -22.22 -23.46 -8.49
CA TYR A 211 -23.26 -22.44 -8.52
C TYR A 211 -24.65 -23.06 -8.31
N LEU A 212 -25.52 -22.33 -7.61
CA LEU A 212 -26.95 -22.64 -7.50
C LEU A 212 -27.76 -21.35 -7.65
N TRP A 213 -28.62 -21.28 -8.66
CA TRP A 213 -29.56 -20.17 -8.82
C TRP A 213 -30.47 -20.04 -7.60
N GLY A 214 -30.53 -18.86 -6.99
CA GLY A 214 -31.25 -18.64 -5.73
C GLY A 214 -30.48 -19.09 -4.48
N GLY A 215 -29.27 -19.62 -4.63
CA GLY A 215 -28.46 -20.16 -3.54
C GLY A 215 -28.01 -19.10 -2.53
N ASN A 216 -28.19 -19.38 -1.24
CA ASN A 216 -27.77 -18.57 -0.09
C ASN A 216 -26.76 -19.33 0.82
N GLY A 217 -26.31 -20.52 0.40
CA GLY A 217 -25.38 -21.32 1.17
C GLY A 217 -25.97 -22.09 2.34
N THR A 218 -27.28 -22.33 2.36
CA THR A 218 -27.90 -23.10 3.46
C THR A 218 -27.54 -24.59 3.36
N PRO A 219 -27.64 -25.37 4.46
CA PRO A 219 -27.41 -26.82 4.43
C PRO A 219 -28.30 -27.53 3.41
N GLU A 220 -29.58 -27.14 3.29
CA GLU A 220 -30.55 -27.73 2.36
C GLU A 220 -30.17 -27.46 0.90
N GLN A 221 -29.45 -26.36 0.65
CA GLN A 221 -28.90 -26.01 -0.65
C GLN A 221 -27.56 -26.70 -0.93
N GLY A 222 -27.05 -27.50 0.01
CA GLY A 222 -25.73 -28.13 -0.05
C GLY A 222 -24.60 -27.11 0.05
N GLY A 223 -24.82 -26.00 0.75
CA GLY A 223 -23.83 -24.93 0.89
C GLY A 223 -23.53 -24.17 -0.41
N ARG A 224 -24.40 -24.26 -1.42
CA ARG A 224 -24.23 -23.61 -2.74
C ARG A 224 -24.81 -22.20 -2.77
N PHE A 225 -24.22 -21.36 -3.64
CA PHE A 225 -24.53 -19.94 -3.75
C PHE A 225 -24.80 -19.54 -5.21
N ASP A 226 -25.58 -18.48 -5.40
CA ASP A 226 -25.45 -17.62 -6.59
C ASP A 226 -24.57 -16.39 -6.28
N CYS A 227 -24.38 -15.50 -7.26
CA CYS A 227 -23.48 -14.35 -7.17
C CYS A 227 -23.77 -13.48 -5.94
N SER A 228 -25.00 -12.98 -5.83
CA SER A 228 -25.43 -12.11 -4.74
C SER A 228 -25.64 -12.86 -3.42
N GLY A 229 -25.95 -14.15 -3.46
CA GLY A 229 -25.99 -15.01 -2.28
C GLY A 229 -24.62 -15.21 -1.65
N LEU A 230 -23.56 -15.37 -2.46
CA LEU A 230 -22.18 -15.50 -1.99
C LEU A 230 -21.72 -14.22 -1.30
N THR A 231 -21.88 -13.07 -1.96
CA THR A 231 -21.47 -11.77 -1.41
C THR A 231 -22.23 -11.44 -0.12
N LYS A 232 -23.53 -11.70 -0.09
CA LYS A 232 -24.37 -11.53 1.11
C LYS A 232 -23.88 -12.39 2.27
N ALA A 233 -23.63 -13.68 2.05
CA ALA A 233 -23.15 -14.56 3.11
C ALA A 233 -21.75 -14.18 3.62
N ALA A 234 -20.86 -13.78 2.71
CA ALA A 234 -19.52 -13.31 3.04
C ALA A 234 -19.56 -12.09 3.95
N TYR A 235 -20.32 -11.06 3.59
CA TYR A 235 -20.43 -9.84 4.39
C TYR A 235 -21.22 -10.04 5.68
N LYS A 236 -22.24 -10.91 5.67
CA LYS A 236 -22.95 -11.28 6.90
C LYS A 236 -22.03 -11.94 7.93
N SER A 237 -21.05 -12.74 7.49
CA SER A 237 -20.08 -13.37 8.39
C SER A 237 -19.22 -12.40 9.19
N VAL A 238 -19.17 -11.13 8.74
CA VAL A 238 -18.44 -10.03 9.39
C VAL A 238 -19.36 -8.91 9.89
N GLY A 239 -20.66 -9.20 10.02
CA GLY A 239 -21.63 -8.29 10.63
C GLY A 239 -22.15 -7.18 9.72
N ILE A 240 -22.00 -7.29 8.39
CA ILE A 240 -22.57 -6.35 7.42
C ILE A 240 -23.70 -7.06 6.66
N GLU A 241 -24.92 -6.54 6.80
CA GLU A 241 -26.07 -7.09 6.09
C GLU A 241 -26.17 -6.49 4.68
N LEU A 242 -26.26 -7.36 3.67
CA LEU A 242 -26.45 -6.97 2.29
C LEU A 242 -27.84 -7.39 1.78
N PRO A 243 -28.45 -6.58 0.87
CA PRO A 243 -29.63 -7.00 0.12
C PRO A 243 -29.41 -8.33 -0.62
N ARG A 244 -30.50 -9.04 -0.89
CA ARG A 244 -30.43 -10.36 -1.53
C ARG A 244 -30.01 -10.29 -3.00
N VAL A 245 -30.40 -9.24 -3.72
CA VAL A 245 -30.25 -9.17 -5.18
C VAL A 245 -29.07 -8.25 -5.52
N ALA A 246 -28.30 -8.61 -6.56
CA ALA A 246 -27.09 -7.89 -6.97
C ALA A 246 -27.35 -6.39 -7.27
N ASN A 247 -28.43 -6.08 -7.97
CA ASN A 247 -28.81 -4.71 -8.30
C ASN A 247 -29.13 -3.85 -7.06
N ASP A 248 -29.63 -4.44 -5.97
CA ASP A 248 -29.88 -3.74 -4.72
C ASP A 248 -28.60 -3.61 -3.89
N GLN A 249 -27.69 -4.60 -3.96
CA GLN A 249 -26.36 -4.53 -3.34
C GLN A 249 -25.53 -3.36 -3.86
N TRP A 250 -25.76 -2.91 -5.09
CA TRP A 250 -25.19 -1.68 -5.63
C TRP A 250 -25.33 -0.51 -4.65
N ASN A 251 -26.48 -0.36 -3.99
CA ASN A 251 -26.75 0.79 -3.11
C ASN A 251 -26.21 0.61 -1.67
N SER A 252 -25.35 -0.38 -1.40
CA SER A 252 -24.90 -0.73 -0.03
C SER A 252 -23.69 0.08 0.47
N GLY A 253 -23.42 1.25 -0.13
CA GLY A 253 -22.35 2.15 0.29
C GLY A 253 -21.86 3.09 -0.81
N PRO A 254 -20.73 3.78 -0.60
CA PRO A 254 -20.11 4.65 -1.60
C PRO A 254 -19.64 3.90 -2.85
N HIS A 255 -19.57 4.60 -3.98
CA HIS A 255 -19.12 4.05 -5.26
C HIS A 255 -17.70 4.49 -5.61
N PRO A 256 -16.66 3.71 -5.25
CA PRO A 256 -15.29 4.03 -5.63
C PRO A 256 -15.09 3.94 -7.15
N LYS A 257 -14.22 4.80 -7.68
CA LYS A 257 -13.77 4.70 -9.07
C LYS A 257 -12.89 3.46 -9.26
N ARG A 258 -12.65 3.11 -10.53
CA ARG A 258 -11.85 1.95 -10.93
C ARG A 258 -10.45 1.94 -10.33
N ASP A 259 -9.81 3.09 -10.24
CA ASP A 259 -8.47 3.28 -9.68
C ASP A 259 -8.46 3.46 -8.14
N GLU A 260 -9.64 3.47 -7.52
CA GLU A 260 -9.85 3.61 -6.07
C GLU A 260 -10.33 2.29 -5.43
N LEU A 261 -10.40 1.21 -6.21
CA LEU A 261 -10.84 -0.10 -5.74
C LEU A 261 -9.91 -0.67 -4.69
N LEU A 262 -10.49 -1.15 -3.59
CA LEU A 262 -9.81 -1.79 -2.49
C LEU A 262 -10.35 -3.22 -2.30
N PRO A 263 -9.52 -4.20 -1.89
CA PRO A 263 -10.00 -5.52 -1.56
C PRO A 263 -11.20 -5.45 -0.60
N GLY A 264 -12.27 -6.15 -0.96
CA GLY A 264 -13.56 -6.12 -0.28
C GLY A 264 -14.63 -5.43 -1.11
N ASP A 265 -14.31 -4.38 -1.88
CA ASP A 265 -15.29 -3.68 -2.70
C ASP A 265 -16.08 -4.68 -3.57
N LEU A 266 -17.40 -4.50 -3.64
CA LEU A 266 -18.23 -5.28 -4.55
C LEU A 266 -18.09 -4.69 -5.95
N VAL A 267 -17.83 -5.55 -6.93
CA VAL A 267 -17.76 -5.18 -8.35
C VAL A 267 -18.96 -5.74 -9.08
N PHE A 268 -19.56 -4.91 -9.92
CA PHE A 268 -20.85 -5.19 -10.55
C PHE A 268 -20.72 -5.23 -12.06
N PHE A 269 -21.54 -6.06 -12.70
CA PHE A 269 -21.60 -6.21 -14.14
C PHE A 269 -23.06 -6.17 -14.60
N GLY A 270 -23.27 -5.61 -15.79
CA GLY A 270 -24.60 -5.47 -16.37
C GLY A 270 -24.57 -5.38 -17.89
N THR A 271 -25.75 -5.36 -18.49
CA THR A 271 -25.93 -5.31 -19.95
C THR A 271 -26.11 -3.88 -20.48
N ASP A 272 -26.47 -2.93 -19.62
CA ASP A 272 -26.55 -1.50 -19.91
C ASP A 272 -25.81 -0.72 -18.81
N LEU A 273 -24.61 -0.22 -19.14
CA LEU A 273 -23.71 0.45 -18.19
C LEU A 273 -24.24 1.79 -17.67
N ASN A 274 -25.35 2.30 -18.21
CA ASN A 274 -25.99 3.53 -17.75
C ASN A 274 -27.23 3.27 -16.89
N ASN A 275 -27.59 2.00 -16.65
CA ASN A 275 -28.78 1.62 -15.91
C ASN A 275 -28.44 0.56 -14.85
N SER A 276 -28.41 0.95 -13.58
CA SER A 276 -28.11 0.03 -12.47
C SER A 276 -29.12 -1.11 -12.31
N ARG A 277 -30.32 -0.99 -12.91
CA ARG A 277 -31.28 -2.10 -12.97
C ARG A 277 -30.88 -3.20 -13.94
N SER A 278 -29.91 -2.95 -14.83
CA SER A 278 -29.34 -3.95 -15.74
C SER A 278 -28.26 -4.82 -15.09
N ILE A 279 -27.86 -4.52 -13.84
CA ILE A 279 -26.87 -5.30 -13.09
C ILE A 279 -27.37 -6.73 -12.95
N ASP A 280 -26.67 -7.67 -13.57
CA ASP A 280 -26.99 -9.10 -13.59
C ASP A 280 -25.98 -9.94 -12.78
N HIS A 281 -24.83 -9.36 -12.40
CA HIS A 281 -23.77 -10.07 -11.71
C HIS A 281 -23.00 -9.21 -10.70
N VAL A 282 -22.46 -9.86 -9.67
CA VAL A 282 -21.65 -9.25 -8.61
C VAL A 282 -20.57 -10.20 -8.10
N GLY A 283 -19.41 -9.65 -7.77
CA GLY A 283 -18.31 -10.37 -7.11
C GLY A 283 -17.60 -9.51 -6.06
N ILE A 284 -16.72 -10.13 -5.26
CA ILE A 284 -15.91 -9.45 -4.24
C ILE A 284 -14.53 -9.19 -4.83
N TYR A 285 -14.12 -7.93 -4.95
CA TYR A 285 -12.79 -7.55 -5.42
C TYR A 285 -11.72 -8.01 -4.44
N VAL A 286 -10.64 -8.62 -4.95
CA VAL A 286 -9.52 -9.14 -4.13
C VAL A 286 -8.18 -8.47 -4.44
N GLY A 287 -8.18 -7.43 -5.27
CA GLY A 287 -6.95 -6.78 -5.74
C GLY A 287 -6.44 -7.32 -7.07
N GLY A 288 -5.46 -6.63 -7.66
CA GLY A 288 -4.76 -7.09 -8.86
C GLY A 288 -5.65 -7.29 -10.09
N GLY A 289 -6.80 -6.61 -10.18
CA GLY A 289 -7.74 -6.79 -11.29
C GLY A 289 -8.55 -8.10 -11.24
N HIS A 290 -8.71 -8.71 -10.07
CA HIS A 290 -9.46 -9.96 -9.90
C HIS A 290 -10.56 -9.86 -8.83
N MET A 291 -11.59 -10.69 -8.97
CA MET A 291 -12.65 -10.90 -7.99
C MET A 291 -12.82 -12.38 -7.64
N ILE A 292 -13.46 -12.67 -6.50
CA ILE A 292 -14.08 -13.98 -6.23
C ILE A 292 -15.58 -13.85 -6.46
N ASP A 293 -16.16 -14.77 -7.23
CA ASP A 293 -17.59 -14.75 -7.57
C ASP A 293 -18.19 -16.15 -7.72
N ALA A 294 -19.52 -16.21 -7.77
CA ALA A 294 -20.29 -17.38 -8.19
C ALA A 294 -20.90 -17.06 -9.57
N PRO A 295 -20.24 -17.45 -10.68
CA PRO A 295 -20.42 -16.78 -11.97
C PRO A 295 -21.73 -17.09 -12.69
N TYR A 296 -22.10 -18.37 -12.82
CA TYR A 296 -23.32 -18.80 -13.52
C TYR A 296 -23.60 -20.29 -13.34
N THR A 297 -24.81 -20.74 -13.72
CA THR A 297 -25.22 -22.15 -13.69
C THR A 297 -24.27 -23.05 -14.48
N GLY A 298 -23.78 -24.12 -13.82
CA GLY A 298 -22.82 -25.05 -14.41
C GLY A 298 -21.36 -24.71 -14.10
N ALA A 299 -21.08 -23.53 -13.56
CA ALA A 299 -19.77 -23.15 -13.08
C ALA A 299 -19.61 -23.35 -11.56
N LYS A 300 -18.37 -23.18 -11.10
CA LYS A 300 -17.98 -23.19 -9.69
C LYS A 300 -17.49 -21.81 -9.27
N ILE A 301 -17.57 -21.53 -7.97
CA ILE A 301 -16.97 -20.34 -7.35
C ILE A 301 -15.47 -20.33 -7.63
N ARG A 302 -14.94 -19.23 -8.17
CA ARG A 302 -13.55 -19.11 -8.61
C ARG A 302 -13.07 -17.67 -8.55
N PHE A 303 -11.83 -17.44 -8.97
CA PHE A 303 -11.34 -16.12 -9.31
C PHE A 303 -11.63 -15.83 -10.78
N ASP A 304 -12.15 -14.64 -11.08
CA ASP A 304 -12.33 -14.15 -12.45
C ASP A 304 -11.75 -12.71 -12.56
N PRO A 305 -11.26 -12.32 -13.76
CA PRO A 305 -10.82 -10.96 -14.01
C PRO A 305 -12.02 -10.01 -14.05
N ILE A 306 -11.81 -8.77 -13.62
CA ILE A 306 -12.86 -7.74 -13.59
C ILE A 306 -12.82 -6.79 -14.79
N ASP A 307 -11.80 -6.88 -15.65
CA ASP A 307 -11.70 -6.11 -16.90
C ASP A 307 -12.52 -6.79 -18.00
N THR A 308 -13.84 -6.54 -17.99
CA THR A 308 -14.75 -7.03 -19.02
C THR A 308 -15.58 -5.88 -19.59
N PRO A 309 -16.10 -5.99 -20.83
CA PRO A 309 -16.99 -4.99 -21.40
C PRO A 309 -18.28 -4.75 -20.59
N LYS A 310 -18.63 -5.69 -19.70
CA LYS A 310 -19.81 -5.62 -18.84
C LYS A 310 -19.56 -4.92 -17.51
N TYR A 311 -18.33 -4.51 -17.20
CA TYR A 311 -18.02 -3.87 -15.92
C TYR A 311 -18.84 -2.59 -15.74
N PHE A 312 -19.75 -2.61 -14.77
CA PHE A 312 -20.67 -1.52 -14.46
C PHE A 312 -20.03 -0.52 -13.51
N GLY A 313 -19.40 -1.02 -12.45
CA GLY A 313 -18.84 -0.18 -11.40
C GLY A 313 -18.58 -0.97 -10.12
N ALA A 314 -18.35 -0.25 -9.03
CA ALA A 314 -18.16 -0.84 -7.71
C ALA A 314 -18.90 -0.09 -6.60
N THR A 315 -19.08 -0.80 -5.48
CA THR A 315 -19.62 -0.26 -4.23
C THR A 315 -18.74 -0.74 -3.09
N ARG A 316 -18.45 0.13 -2.14
CA ARG A 316 -17.75 -0.18 -0.89
C ARG A 316 -18.76 -0.43 0.23
N PRO A 317 -19.00 -1.69 0.65
CA PRO A 317 -20.00 -1.96 1.68
C PRO A 317 -19.69 -1.27 3.01
N THR A 318 -20.69 -0.60 3.56
CA THR A 318 -20.61 0.02 4.89
C THR A 318 -21.54 -0.70 5.86
N ALA A 319 -21.19 -0.75 7.14
CA ALA A 319 -22.16 -1.10 8.17
C ALA A 319 -23.26 -0.02 8.17
N GLY A 320 -24.52 -0.45 8.04
CA GLY A 320 -25.69 0.42 8.17
C GLY A 320 -26.01 0.76 9.62
#